data_AF-A0AAU0R917-F1
#
_entry.id   AF-A0AAU0R917-F1
#
_cell.length_a   1.000
_cell.length_b   1.000
_cell.length_c   1.000
_cell.angle_alpha   90.00
_cell.angle_beta   90.00
_cell.angle_gamma   90.00
#
_symmetry.space_group_name_H-M   'P 1'
#
loop_
_entity.id
_entity.type
_entity.pdbx_description
1 polymer ?
#
loop_
_entity_poly.entity_id
_entity_poly.type
_entity_poly.pdbx_seq_one_letter_code
_entity_poly.pdbx_strand_id
1 'polypeptide(L)' 'MVEKIAVDGKDVWLDIEPLEGDLNVIPTEYFIVSYTTKEHEPGKIFNGEDGAPKRFTSPVEAVEYAVEKLPVILG' A
#
# COMPACT_ATOMS: atom_id res chain seq x y z
N MET A 1 2.66 -7.64 5.81
CA MET A 1 1.55 -8.53 5.42
C MET A 1 1.48 -8.51 3.92
N VAL A 2 1.46 -9.66 3.26
CA VAL A 2 1.32 -9.72 1.80
C VAL A 2 -0.08 -10.21 1.45
N GLU A 3 -0.79 -9.46 0.62
CA GLU A 3 -2.11 -9.79 0.14
C GLU A 3 -2.15 -9.84 -1.38
N LYS A 4 -2.78 -10.88 -1.93
CA LYS A 4 -2.95 -11.03 -3.38
C LYS A 4 -4.36 -10.62 -3.75
N ILE A 5 -4.48 -9.65 -4.65
CA ILE A 5 -5.77 -9.18 -5.19
C ILE A 5 -5.79 -9.30 -6.71
N ALA A 6 -6.98 -9.46 -7.28
CA ALA A 6 -7.20 -9.43 -8.72
C ALA A 6 -7.75 -8.06 -9.12
N VAL A 7 -7.02 -7.33 -9.95
CA VAL A 7 -7.40 -6.00 -10.47
C VAL A 7 -7.41 -6.05 -11.99
N ASP A 8 -8.56 -5.79 -12.62
CA ASP A 8 -8.74 -5.84 -14.08
C ASP A 8 -8.19 -7.13 -14.75
N GLY A 9 -8.37 -8.26 -14.07
CA GLY A 9 -7.87 -9.57 -14.54
C GLY A 9 -6.36 -9.77 -14.43
N LYS A 10 -5.64 -8.83 -13.80
CA LYS A 10 -4.23 -8.96 -13.43
C LYS A 10 -4.11 -9.32 -11.96
N ASP A 11 -3.23 -10.27 -11.68
CA ASP A 11 -2.82 -10.57 -10.31
C ASP A 11 -1.89 -9.48 -9.81
N VAL A 12 -2.26 -8.82 -8.70
CA VAL A 12 -1.47 -7.79 -8.03
C VAL A 12 -1.18 -8.26 -6.62
N TRP A 13 0.08 -8.17 -6.24
CA TRP A 13 0.55 -8.43 -4.89
C TRP A 13 0.70 -7.10 -4.16
N LEU A 14 0.02 -6.97 -3.04
CA LEU A 14 0.13 -5.86 -2.10
C LEU A 14 1.04 -6.29 -0.95
N ASP A 15 2.11 -5.56 -0.72
CA ASP A 15 2.93 -5.70 0.48
C ASP A 15 2.66 -4.52 1.41
N ILE A 16 2.13 -4.84 2.59
CA ILE A 16 1.74 -3.88 3.62
C ILE A 16 2.74 -4.00 4.77
N GLU A 17 3.53 -2.95 4.95
CA GLU A 17 4.57 -2.92 5.98
C GLU A 17 4.19 -1.91 7.07
N PRO A 18 4.39 -2.25 8.35
CA PRO A 18 4.31 -1.26 9.41
C PRO A 18 5.48 -0.27 9.25
N LEU A 19 5.16 1.01 9.38
CA LEU A 19 6.10 2.11 9.41
C LEU A 19 6.03 2.73 10.79
N GLU A 20 7.15 2.72 11.51
CA GLU A 20 7.23 3.38 12.82
C GLU A 20 6.89 4.86 12.67
N GLY A 21 5.88 5.30 13.43
CA GLY A 21 5.51 6.69 13.55
C GLY A 21 6.44 7.42 14.51
N ASP A 22 6.22 8.73 14.64
CA ASP A 22 6.87 9.48 15.71
C ASP A 22 6.26 9.04 17.06
N LEU A 23 7.09 8.67 18.03
CA LEU A 23 6.66 8.25 19.36
C LEU A 23 5.84 9.32 20.10
N ASN A 24 5.89 10.58 19.64
CA ASN A 24 5.17 11.70 20.22
C ASN A 24 3.81 11.98 19.55
N VAL A 25 3.42 11.21 18.53
CA VAL A 25 2.18 11.42 17.77
C VAL A 25 1.35 10.14 17.79
N ILE A 26 0.05 10.26 18.11
CA ILE A 26 -0.91 9.15 18.02
C ILE A 26 -1.60 9.22 16.64
N PRO A 27 -1.61 8.13 15.85
CA PRO A 27 -1.07 6.81 16.14
C PRO A 27 0.46 6.73 16.03
N THR A 28 1.06 5.93 16.91
CA THR A 28 2.51 5.69 16.99
C THR A 28 3.03 4.73 15.92
N GLU A 29 2.14 4.08 15.19
CA GLU A 29 2.45 3.18 14.08
C GLU A 29 1.54 3.52 12.91
N TYR A 30 2.12 3.56 11.72
CA TYR A 30 1.42 3.69 10.46
C TYR A 30 1.67 2.44 9.62
N PHE A 31 0.90 2.29 8.56
CA PHE A 31 1.12 1.26 7.56
C PHE A 31 1.41 1.92 6.24
N ILE A 32 2.27 1.32 5.45
CA ILE A 32 2.49 1.67 4.05
C ILE A 32 2.12 0.46 3.21
N VAL A 33 1.63 0.70 2.00
CA VAL A 33 1.39 -0.36 1.03
C VAL A 33 2.24 -0.12 -0.22
N SER A 34 2.84 -1.20 -0.70
CA SER A 34 3.46 -1.28 -2.00
C SER A 34 2.74 -2.31 -2.85
N TYR A 35 2.75 -2.13 -4.18
CA TYR A 35 2.08 -3.04 -5.10
C TYR A 35 3.04 -3.51 -6.19
N THR A 36 2.95 -4.79 -6.57
CA THR A 36 3.68 -5.33 -7.71
C THR A 36 2.79 -6.25 -8.54
N THR A 37 2.91 -6.15 -9.86
CA THR A 37 2.28 -7.07 -10.82
C THR A 37 3.23 -8.23 -11.19
N LYS A 38 4.47 -8.23 -10.68
CA LYS A 38 5.44 -9.29 -10.91
C LYS A 38 5.80 -9.94 -9.59
N GLU A 39 5.68 -11.25 -9.56
CA GLU A 39 6.17 -12.08 -8.47
C GLU A 39 7.70 -11.86 -8.35
N HIS A 40 8.18 -11.58 -7.14
CA HIS A 40 9.60 -11.30 -6.81
C HIS A 40 10.19 -9.94 -7.23
N GLU A 41 9.39 -8.96 -7.67
CA GLU A 41 9.89 -7.58 -7.84
C GLU A 41 9.56 -6.68 -6.64
N PRO A 42 10.44 -5.73 -6.29
CA PRO A 42 10.12 -4.71 -5.29
C PRO A 42 8.89 -3.92 -5.73
N GLY A 43 7.88 -3.89 -4.87
CA GLY A 43 6.62 -3.19 -5.11
C GLY A 43 6.82 -1.69 -5.26
N LYS A 44 5.94 -1.07 -6.05
CA LYS A 44 5.81 0.39 -6.11
C LYS A 44 5.02 0.87 -4.90
N ILE A 45 5.59 1.79 -4.14
CA ILE A 45 4.92 2.39 -2.98
C ILE A 45 3.91 3.43 -3.45
N PHE A 46 2.75 3.49 -2.81
CA PHE A 46 1.82 4.60 -3.01
C PHE A 46 2.39 5.85 -2.34
N ASN A 47 2.63 6.91 -3.11
CA ASN A 47 3.11 8.18 -2.56
C ASN A 47 1.95 9.11 -2.21
N GLY A 48 2.09 9.84 -1.11
CA GLY A 48 1.24 10.97 -0.73
C GLY A 48 1.56 12.24 -1.53
N GLU A 49 0.84 13.32 -1.22
CA GLU A 49 0.98 14.62 -1.90
C GLU A 49 2.35 15.28 -1.68
N ASP A 50 3.02 14.92 -0.59
CA ASP A 50 4.36 15.37 -0.20
C ASP A 50 5.49 14.54 -0.86
N GLY A 51 5.14 13.54 -1.68
CA GLY A 51 6.09 12.61 -2.28
C GLY A 51 6.64 11.56 -1.30
N ALA A 52 6.19 11.55 -0.04
CA ALA A 52 6.51 10.51 0.93
C ALA A 52 5.58 9.30 0.74
N PRO A 53 5.94 8.11 1.26
CA PRO A 53 5.02 6.98 1.33
C PRO A 53 3.70 7.38 2.01
N LYS A 54 2.59 7.07 1.35
CA LYS A 54 1.26 7.29 1.90
C LYS A 54 1.11 6.41 3.14
N ARG A 55 0.83 7.07 4.26
CA ARG A 55 0.65 6.44 5.57
C ARG A 55 -0.83 6.14 5.79
N PHE A 56 -1.10 4.92 6.25
CA PHE A 56 -2.41 4.43 6.61
C PHE A 56 -2.46 4.13 8.09
N THR A 57 -3.63 4.25 8.70
CA THR A 57 -3.80 3.98 10.13
C THR A 57 -4.09 2.51 10.42
N SER A 58 -4.44 1.75 9.39
CA SER A 58 -4.66 0.31 9.47
C SER A 58 -4.29 -0.40 8.17
N PRO A 59 -3.96 -1.70 8.20
CA PRO A 59 -3.72 -2.49 6.99
C PRO A 59 -4.96 -2.60 6.11
N VAL A 60 -6.17 -2.59 6.69
CA VAL A 60 -7.44 -2.64 5.95
C VAL A 60 -7.61 -1.38 5.09
N GLU A 61 -7.35 -0.20 5.67
CA GLU A 61 -7.39 1.07 4.93
C GLU A 61 -6.39 1.09 3.77
N ALA A 62 -5.21 0.49 3.96
CA ALA A 62 -4.19 0.37 2.93
C ALA A 62 -4.64 -0.52 1.76
N VAL A 63 -5.32 -1.64 2.04
CA VAL A 63 -5.90 -2.53 1.03
C VAL A 63 -7.03 -1.84 0.27
N GLU A 64 -7.98 -1.24 0.98
CA GLU A 64 -9.12 -0.54 0.36
C GLU A 64 -8.63 0.53 -0.61
N TYR A 65 -7.66 1.34 -0.17
CA TYR A 65 -7.03 2.35 -1.02
C TYR A 65 -6.36 1.74 -2.26
N ALA A 66 -5.64 0.63 -2.11
CA ALA A 66 -5.00 -0.04 -3.24
C ALA A 66 -6.04 -0.57 -4.23
N VAL A 67 -7.11 -1.21 -3.76
CA VAL A 67 -8.21 -1.72 -4.61
C VAL A 67 -8.90 -0.59 -5.38
N GLU A 68 -9.06 0.59 -4.77
CA GLU A 68 -9.65 1.75 -5.44
C GLU A 68 -8.70 2.41 -6.46
N LYS A 69 -7.40 2.46 -6.17
CA LYS A 69 -6.42 3.17 -7.00
C LYS A 69 -5.81 2.32 -8.11
N LEU A 70 -5.60 1.04 -7.89
CA LEU A 70 -4.95 0.16 -8.86
C LEU A 70 -5.69 0.05 -10.19
N PRO A 71 -7.03 0.00 -10.27
CA PRO A 71 -7.74 0.03 -11.55
C PRO A 71 -7.42 1.30 -12.36
N VAL A 72 -7.26 2.44 -11.69
CA VAL A 72 -6.92 3.73 -12.34
C VAL A 72 -5.45 3.80 -12.75
N ILE A 73 -4.57 3.13 -12.01
CA ILE A 73 -3.12 3.13 -12.27
C ILE A 73 -2.72 2.08 -13.32
N LEU A 74 -3.44 0.94 -13.37
CA LEU A 74 -3.13 -0.22 -14.20
C LEU A 74 -4.01 -0.35 -15.45
N GLY A 75 -5.12 0.40 -15.51
CA GLY A 75 -5.99 0.55 -16.68
C GLY A 75 -5.47 1.59 -17.65
#